data_AF-A0A432TUM4-F1
#
_entry.id   AF-A0A432TUM4-F1
#
_cell.length_a   1.000
_cell.length_b   1.000
_cell.length_c   1.000
_cell.angle_alpha   90.00
_cell.angle_beta   90.00
_cell.angle_gamma   90.00
#
_symmetry.space_group_name_H-M   'P 1'
#
loop_
_entity.id
_entity.type
_entity.pdbx_description
1 polymer ?
#
loop_
_entity_poly.entity_id
_entity_poly.type
_entity_poly.pdbx_seq_one_letter_code
_entity_poly.pdbx_strand_id
1 'polypeptide(L)'
;TTASDDASFRRYFRIERDNASFIAMDAPPSKENCEPFIHIAKHLITGGVHAPKIIETNLNQGFLLLEDLGNQTFLNAQQKNFDIQHYKNAIDALINIQSLGTDSVNIPSYDHALLTTEMQLLIDWYLPALSNEQHTQLQTIFDLLSDNALSTNQVFVHRDYHSRNLMMLENNELGVIDFQDAVFGSNTYDLCSLLKDAYFELDPADLYILLRYYYDQVNIDIPFTEFEKQFDLMGLQRHLKILGIFKRLSIRDSKHQYLTDIPLVAKYALAVANKYPELESLSSIIELANQQTHAMILAAGRGERMMPLTKNTPKPLIKVKGAALIEHSINALKQAKITNIVINTSYLGEQLSAYLGDGSNFGVHITYSNESNGALETAGGIINALPLLAPNSNPKGGLGNKPFIVINSDVLCNYDLSKLILPVGSLAHLILIDNPPHNPNGDFSLVNNHQVTNAHGQTYTFSGIGIYHPDLFKSHLTVEQKLPLYPLLKEAIANGQLSGEHHNGYWQDVGTPERLKQANNS
;
A
#
# COMPACT_ATOMS: atom_id res chain seq x y z
N THR A 1 -20.83 -15.81 17.53
CA THR A 1 -19.76 -14.78 17.42
C THR A 1 -19.61 -14.37 15.97
N THR A 2 -19.07 -13.18 15.64
CA THR A 2 -18.75 -12.86 14.24
C THR A 2 -17.69 -13.83 13.73
N ALA A 3 -17.91 -14.41 12.55
CA ALA A 3 -17.03 -15.41 11.96
C ALA A 3 -16.11 -14.83 10.87
N SER A 4 -16.60 -13.86 10.09
CA SER A 4 -15.83 -13.16 9.06
C SER A 4 -16.45 -11.78 8.81
N ASP A 5 -15.61 -10.82 8.41
CA ASP A 5 -15.99 -9.46 8.03
C ASP A 5 -15.49 -9.21 6.60
N ASP A 6 -16.35 -9.51 5.63
CA ASP A 6 -16.07 -9.49 4.20
C ASP A 6 -16.05 -8.04 3.65
N ALA A 7 -15.56 -7.84 2.42
CA ALA A 7 -15.74 -6.61 1.66
C ALA A 7 -17.15 -6.46 1.07
N SER A 8 -17.97 -7.52 1.09
CA SER A 8 -19.37 -7.52 0.67
C SER A 8 -20.34 -7.04 1.77
N PHE A 9 -21.65 -7.00 1.46
CA PHE A 9 -22.68 -6.73 2.48
C PHE A 9 -23.06 -7.96 3.31
N ARG A 10 -22.46 -9.13 3.02
CA ARG A 10 -22.73 -10.38 3.72
C ARG A 10 -22.04 -10.38 5.08
N ARG A 11 -22.74 -10.89 6.08
CA ARG A 11 -22.21 -11.07 7.44
C ARG A 11 -22.27 -12.53 7.81
N TYR A 12 -21.22 -13.02 8.44
CA TYR A 12 -21.10 -14.41 8.85
C TYR A 12 -21.03 -14.49 10.37
N PHE A 13 -21.86 -15.34 10.96
CA PHE A 13 -21.94 -15.56 12.40
C PHE A 13 -21.75 -17.04 12.72
N ARG A 14 -20.82 -17.34 13.60
CA ARG A 14 -20.66 -18.68 14.15
C ARG A 14 -21.70 -18.92 15.24
N ILE A 15 -22.42 -20.03 15.11
CA ILE A 15 -23.44 -20.50 16.04
C ILE A 15 -23.01 -21.87 16.56
N GLU A 16 -22.92 -21.99 17.89
CA GLU A 16 -22.63 -23.25 18.55
C GLU A 16 -23.89 -23.77 19.23
N ARG A 17 -24.23 -25.04 18.98
CA ARG A 17 -25.37 -25.71 19.60
C ARG A 17 -25.12 -27.21 19.72
N ASP A 18 -25.38 -27.77 20.90
CA ASP A 18 -25.33 -29.22 21.15
C ASP A 18 -24.01 -29.88 20.68
N ASN A 19 -22.87 -29.23 20.95
CA ASN A 19 -21.51 -29.61 20.51
C ASN A 19 -21.28 -29.63 18.98
N ALA A 20 -22.17 -29.04 18.19
CA ALA A 20 -21.97 -28.76 16.78
C ALA A 20 -21.77 -27.25 16.54
N SER A 21 -21.02 -26.91 15.50
CA SER A 21 -20.78 -25.53 15.07
C SER A 21 -21.33 -25.31 13.67
N PHE A 22 -21.91 -24.14 13.43
CA PHE A 22 -22.53 -23.74 12.18
C PHE A 22 -22.17 -22.30 11.84
N ILE A 23 -22.23 -21.97 10.55
CA ILE A 23 -22.12 -20.58 10.08
C ILE A 23 -23.49 -20.11 9.60
N ALA A 24 -24.03 -19.09 10.24
CA ALA A 24 -25.18 -18.35 9.73
C ALA A 24 -24.68 -17.20 8.86
N MET A 25 -25.10 -17.21 7.60
CA MET A 25 -24.88 -16.11 6.66
C MET A 25 -26.14 -15.23 6.62
N ASP A 26 -25.93 -13.93 6.79
CA ASP A 26 -26.93 -12.88 6.63
C ASP A 26 -26.53 -12.02 5.42
N ALA A 27 -27.28 -12.17 4.33
CA ALA A 27 -27.06 -11.51 3.06
C ALA A 27 -28.35 -10.77 2.65
N PRO A 28 -28.49 -9.48 2.99
CA PRO A 28 -29.73 -8.75 2.78
C PRO A 28 -30.20 -8.80 1.31
N PRO A 29 -31.40 -9.33 1.01
CA PRO A 29 -31.84 -9.58 -0.38
C PRO A 29 -31.87 -8.34 -1.28
N SER A 30 -32.04 -7.15 -0.68
CA SER A 30 -32.01 -5.88 -1.41
C SER A 30 -30.61 -5.48 -1.90
N LYS A 31 -29.55 -6.18 -1.45
CA LYS A 31 -28.14 -5.87 -1.73
C LYS A 31 -27.37 -7.05 -2.31
N GLU A 32 -27.72 -8.27 -1.92
CA GLU A 32 -26.98 -9.49 -2.24
C GLU A 32 -27.94 -10.59 -2.73
N ASN A 33 -27.58 -11.27 -3.83
CA ASN A 33 -28.29 -12.46 -4.29
C ASN A 33 -27.59 -13.72 -3.76
N CYS A 34 -28.29 -14.55 -2.98
CA CYS A 34 -27.76 -15.81 -2.45
C CYS A 34 -27.80 -16.98 -3.46
N GLU A 35 -28.54 -16.84 -4.56
CA GLU A 35 -28.68 -17.95 -5.52
C GLU A 35 -27.35 -18.36 -6.16
N PRO A 36 -26.47 -17.46 -6.65
CA PRO A 36 -25.15 -17.85 -7.17
C PRO A 36 -24.32 -18.65 -6.16
N PHE A 37 -24.31 -18.22 -4.90
CA PHE A 37 -23.64 -18.94 -3.82
C PHE A 37 -24.18 -20.37 -3.69
N ILE A 38 -25.50 -20.55 -3.66
CA ILE A 38 -26.11 -21.89 -3.50
C ILE A 38 -25.77 -22.80 -4.68
N HIS A 39 -25.86 -22.28 -5.91
CA HIS A 39 -25.64 -23.07 -7.12
C HIS A 39 -24.18 -23.51 -7.22
N ILE A 40 -23.24 -22.60 -7.01
CA ILE A 40 -21.81 -22.89 -7.06
C ILE A 40 -21.40 -23.83 -5.92
N ALA A 41 -21.88 -23.62 -4.68
CA ALA A 41 -21.60 -24.52 -3.57
C ALA A 41 -22.03 -25.97 -3.86
N LYS A 42 -23.26 -26.16 -4.35
CA LYS A 42 -23.77 -27.49 -4.72
C LYS A 42 -22.96 -28.12 -5.84
N HIS A 43 -22.54 -27.32 -6.81
CA HIS A 43 -21.74 -27.78 -7.94
C HIS A 43 -20.35 -28.25 -7.49
N LEU A 44 -19.66 -27.46 -6.65
CA LEU A 44 -18.39 -27.83 -6.02
C LEU A 44 -18.53 -29.13 -5.21
N ILE A 45 -19.53 -29.23 -4.35
CA ILE A 45 -19.77 -30.44 -3.52
C ILE A 45 -20.03 -31.67 -4.39
N THR A 46 -20.85 -31.54 -5.43
CA THR A 46 -21.13 -32.65 -6.36
C THR A 46 -19.89 -33.07 -7.14
N GLY A 47 -18.99 -32.11 -7.39
CA GLY A 47 -17.67 -32.29 -7.98
C GLY A 47 -16.60 -32.87 -7.05
N GLY A 48 -16.94 -33.18 -5.79
CA GLY A 48 -15.99 -33.71 -4.80
C GLY A 48 -15.11 -32.65 -4.12
N VAL A 49 -15.44 -31.38 -4.25
CA VAL A 49 -14.74 -30.26 -3.58
C VAL A 49 -15.43 -29.96 -2.25
N HIS A 50 -14.66 -29.81 -1.17
CA HIS A 50 -15.18 -29.48 0.15
C HIS A 50 -15.55 -27.99 0.28
N ALA A 51 -16.67 -27.60 -0.30
CA ALA A 51 -17.35 -26.34 0.01
C ALA A 51 -18.32 -26.52 1.19
N PRO A 52 -18.68 -25.45 1.94
CA PRO A 52 -19.62 -25.55 3.06
C PRO A 52 -20.96 -26.14 2.61
N LYS A 53 -21.39 -27.25 3.22
CA LYS A 53 -22.74 -27.78 2.99
C LYS A 53 -23.78 -26.75 3.39
N ILE A 54 -24.82 -26.64 2.58
CA ILE A 54 -25.98 -25.79 2.85
C ILE A 54 -26.99 -26.62 3.62
N ILE A 55 -27.19 -26.27 4.88
CA ILE A 55 -28.02 -27.02 5.82
C ILE A 55 -29.47 -26.56 5.72
N GLU A 56 -29.70 -25.24 5.72
CA GLU A 56 -31.03 -24.64 5.65
C GLU A 56 -30.98 -23.30 4.93
N THR A 57 -32.09 -22.90 4.28
CA THR A 57 -32.16 -21.63 3.52
C THR A 57 -33.45 -20.87 3.78
N ASN A 58 -33.36 -19.54 3.89
CA ASN A 58 -34.49 -18.64 3.85
C ASN A 58 -34.17 -17.45 2.93
N LEU A 59 -34.38 -17.66 1.62
CA LEU A 59 -34.03 -16.69 0.58
C LEU A 59 -34.83 -15.39 0.68
N ASN A 60 -36.09 -15.46 1.14
CA ASN A 60 -36.94 -14.27 1.32
C ASN A 60 -36.35 -13.27 2.32
N GLN A 61 -35.59 -13.76 3.30
CA GLN A 61 -34.92 -12.93 4.30
C GLN A 61 -33.40 -12.86 4.10
N GLY A 62 -32.85 -13.61 3.15
CA GLY A 62 -31.41 -13.61 2.85
C GLY A 62 -30.56 -14.42 3.82
N PHE A 63 -31.14 -15.44 4.47
CA PHE A 63 -30.42 -16.27 5.44
C PHE A 63 -30.02 -17.63 4.87
N LEU A 64 -28.79 -18.05 5.16
CA LEU A 64 -28.33 -19.42 4.96
C LEU A 64 -27.72 -19.95 6.26
N LEU A 65 -27.95 -21.23 6.55
CA LEU A 65 -27.22 -21.97 7.57
C LEU A 65 -26.26 -22.92 6.86
N LEU A 66 -24.98 -22.81 7.18
CA LEU A 66 -23.88 -23.49 6.50
C LEU A 66 -23.10 -24.37 7.47
N GLU A 67 -22.49 -25.41 6.94
CA GLU A 67 -21.43 -26.17 7.62
C GLU A 67 -20.28 -25.24 8.03
N ASP A 68 -19.73 -25.52 9.21
CA ASP A 68 -18.62 -24.78 9.75
C ASP A 68 -17.30 -25.51 9.46
N LEU A 69 -16.48 -24.91 8.60
CA LEU A 69 -15.17 -25.46 8.20
C LEU A 69 -14.05 -25.10 9.20
N GLY A 70 -14.39 -24.64 10.40
CA GLY A 70 -13.45 -24.31 11.47
C GLY A 70 -12.88 -22.89 11.37
N ASN A 71 -11.79 -22.65 12.10
CA ASN A 71 -11.14 -21.33 12.22
C ASN A 71 -9.69 -21.32 11.70
N GLN A 72 -9.19 -22.46 11.22
CA GLN A 72 -7.82 -22.58 10.74
C GLN A 72 -7.78 -22.32 9.23
N THR A 73 -7.48 -21.09 8.84
CA THR A 73 -7.19 -20.78 7.43
C THR A 73 -5.87 -21.42 7.00
N PHE A 74 -5.73 -21.67 5.70
CA PHE A 74 -4.50 -22.14 5.09
C PHE A 74 -3.35 -21.17 5.37
N LEU A 75 -3.60 -19.85 5.30
CA LEU A 75 -2.64 -18.81 5.67
C LEU A 75 -2.09 -19.02 7.09
N ASN A 76 -2.97 -19.17 8.08
CA ASN A 76 -2.57 -19.36 9.48
C ASN A 76 -1.77 -20.66 9.66
N ALA A 77 -2.15 -21.73 8.96
CA ALA A 77 -1.43 -22.99 9.00
C ALA A 77 0.00 -22.85 8.45
N GLN A 78 0.17 -22.23 7.28
CA GLN A 78 1.46 -22.07 6.62
C GLN A 78 2.39 -21.08 7.33
N GLN A 79 1.85 -19.99 7.90
CA GLN A 79 2.62 -19.07 8.72
C GLN A 79 3.18 -19.72 9.99
N LYS A 80 2.46 -20.71 10.55
CA LYS A 80 2.89 -21.44 11.75
C LYS A 80 3.94 -22.50 11.44
N ASN A 81 3.70 -23.31 10.41
CA ASN A 81 4.62 -24.35 9.96
C ASN A 81 4.40 -24.59 8.47
N PHE A 82 5.26 -23.98 7.65
CA PHE A 82 5.22 -24.16 6.21
C PHE A 82 5.40 -25.63 5.82
N ASP A 83 4.54 -26.11 4.93
CA ASP A 83 4.62 -27.46 4.37
C ASP A 83 4.22 -27.44 2.90
N ILE A 84 5.18 -27.76 2.03
CA ILE A 84 4.99 -27.83 0.58
C ILE A 84 3.96 -28.88 0.16
N GLN A 85 3.75 -29.94 0.95
CA GLN A 85 2.75 -30.95 0.65
C GLN A 85 1.33 -30.39 0.77
N HIS A 86 1.08 -29.47 1.70
CA HIS A 86 -0.20 -28.78 1.80
C HIS A 86 -0.49 -27.96 0.53
N TYR A 87 0.52 -27.33 -0.06
CA TYR A 87 0.37 -26.62 -1.33
C TYR A 87 0.11 -27.57 -2.51
N LYS A 88 0.74 -28.75 -2.54
CA LYS A 88 0.42 -29.78 -3.54
C LYS A 88 -1.03 -30.26 -3.42
N ASN A 89 -1.52 -30.49 -2.20
CA ASN A 89 -2.92 -30.84 -1.97
C ASN A 89 -3.87 -29.72 -2.43
N ALA A 90 -3.49 -28.45 -2.24
CA ALA A 90 -4.26 -27.30 -2.75
C ALA A 90 -4.25 -27.24 -4.27
N ILE A 91 -3.14 -27.57 -4.91
CA ILE A 91 -3.05 -27.70 -6.36
C ILE A 91 -3.95 -28.84 -6.86
N ASP A 92 -3.94 -30.00 -6.22
CA ASP A 92 -4.78 -31.13 -6.62
C ASP A 92 -6.28 -30.78 -6.49
N ALA A 93 -6.66 -30.10 -5.40
CA ALA A 93 -8.02 -29.58 -5.21
C ALA A 93 -8.40 -28.54 -6.29
N LEU A 94 -7.46 -27.66 -6.67
CA LEU A 94 -7.65 -26.72 -7.78
C LEU A 94 -7.87 -27.45 -9.11
N ILE A 95 -7.07 -28.47 -9.43
CA ILE A 95 -7.22 -29.26 -10.66
C ILE A 95 -8.60 -29.93 -10.70
N ASN A 96 -9.09 -30.43 -9.56
CA ASN A 96 -10.44 -30.97 -9.45
C ASN A 96 -11.51 -29.90 -9.75
N ILE A 97 -11.37 -28.70 -9.19
CA ILE A 97 -12.26 -27.56 -9.48
C ILE A 97 -12.25 -27.23 -10.99
N GLN A 98 -11.07 -27.14 -11.59
CA GLN A 98 -10.90 -26.81 -13.01
C GLN A 98 -11.49 -27.85 -13.95
N SER A 99 -11.63 -29.10 -13.49
CA SER A 99 -12.22 -30.22 -14.23
C SER A 99 -13.75 -30.24 -14.18
N LEU A 100 -14.39 -29.36 -13.40
CA LEU A 100 -15.85 -29.32 -13.28
C LEU A 100 -16.51 -28.68 -14.51
N GLY A 101 -17.65 -29.24 -14.91
CA GLY A 101 -18.41 -28.74 -16.06
C GLY A 101 -19.17 -27.45 -15.75
N THR A 102 -18.83 -26.36 -16.44
CA THR A 102 -19.34 -25.01 -16.14
C THR A 102 -20.72 -24.68 -16.72
N ASP A 103 -21.18 -25.42 -17.74
CA ASP A 103 -22.46 -25.18 -18.42
C ASP A 103 -23.67 -25.24 -17.47
N SER A 104 -23.63 -26.16 -16.50
CA SER A 104 -24.74 -26.45 -15.60
C SER A 104 -25.04 -25.34 -14.58
N VAL A 105 -24.10 -24.42 -14.39
CA VAL A 105 -24.15 -23.36 -13.36
C VAL A 105 -24.10 -21.94 -13.93
N ASN A 106 -24.13 -21.81 -15.27
CA ASN A 106 -24.16 -20.52 -15.98
C ASN A 106 -23.11 -19.52 -15.46
N ILE A 107 -21.87 -19.99 -15.34
CA ILE A 107 -20.75 -19.18 -14.86
C ILE A 107 -20.39 -18.14 -15.94
N PRO A 108 -20.28 -16.85 -15.59
CA PRO A 108 -19.96 -15.80 -16.55
C PRO A 108 -18.53 -15.97 -17.12
N SER A 109 -18.34 -15.62 -18.39
CA SER A 109 -17.02 -15.63 -19.01
C SER A 109 -16.14 -14.53 -18.43
N TYR A 110 -14.86 -14.85 -18.19
CA TYR A 110 -13.84 -13.88 -17.83
C TYR A 110 -13.28 -13.22 -19.09
N ASP A 111 -14.12 -12.43 -19.74
CA ASP A 111 -13.81 -11.85 -21.05
C ASP A 111 -12.82 -10.68 -20.99
N HIS A 112 -12.40 -10.22 -22.18
CA HIS A 112 -11.50 -9.07 -22.33
C HIS A 112 -12.03 -7.81 -21.63
N ALA A 113 -13.35 -7.58 -21.65
CA ALA A 113 -13.95 -6.39 -21.06
C ALA A 113 -13.85 -6.42 -19.53
N LEU A 114 -14.12 -7.56 -18.91
CA LEU A 114 -13.98 -7.75 -17.46
C LEU A 114 -12.51 -7.67 -17.03
N LEU A 115 -11.60 -8.35 -17.74
CA LEU A 115 -10.15 -8.31 -17.46
C LEU A 115 -9.61 -6.88 -17.51
N THR A 116 -9.96 -6.13 -18.56
CA THR A 116 -9.57 -4.72 -18.72
C THR A 116 -10.19 -3.84 -17.63
N THR A 117 -11.48 -3.99 -17.35
CA THR A 117 -12.18 -3.23 -16.31
C THR A 117 -11.54 -3.40 -14.94
N GLU A 118 -11.04 -4.59 -14.64
CA GLU A 118 -10.37 -4.85 -13.37
C GLU A 118 -8.97 -4.26 -13.30
N MET A 119 -8.18 -4.36 -14.38
CA MET A 119 -6.87 -3.71 -14.44
C MET A 119 -6.96 -2.19 -14.42
N GLN A 120 -8.07 -1.61 -14.90
CA GLN A 120 -8.34 -0.17 -14.83
C GLN A 120 -8.34 0.35 -13.38
N LEU A 121 -8.56 -0.51 -12.38
CA LEU A 121 -8.43 -0.15 -10.97
C LEU A 121 -7.02 0.34 -10.60
N LEU A 122 -5.98 -0.14 -11.29
CA LEU A 122 -4.61 0.36 -11.15
C LEU A 122 -4.55 1.87 -11.44
N ILE A 123 -5.09 2.28 -12.58
CA ILE A 123 -5.09 3.69 -13.01
C ILE A 123 -6.01 4.51 -12.10
N ASP A 124 -7.20 4.00 -11.82
CA ASP A 124 -8.25 4.72 -11.10
C ASP A 124 -7.91 5.00 -9.63
N TRP A 125 -7.09 4.16 -9.00
CA TRP A 125 -6.88 4.19 -7.55
C TRP A 125 -5.42 4.18 -7.12
N TYR A 126 -4.51 3.56 -7.88
CA TYR A 126 -3.13 3.34 -7.46
C TYR A 126 -2.15 4.34 -8.09
N LEU A 127 -2.24 4.56 -9.40
CA LEU A 127 -1.33 5.44 -10.13
C LEU A 127 -1.68 6.93 -9.97
N PRO A 128 -0.69 7.84 -10.12
CA PRO A 128 -0.97 9.26 -10.25
C PRO A 128 -1.58 9.57 -11.62
N ALA A 129 -1.91 10.84 -11.86
CA ALA A 129 -2.25 11.31 -13.20
C ALA A 129 -1.13 10.97 -14.20
N LEU A 130 -1.51 10.33 -15.31
CA LEU A 130 -0.61 9.86 -16.34
C LEU A 130 -0.66 10.77 -17.58
N SER A 131 0.41 10.77 -18.37
CA SER A 131 0.40 11.38 -19.70
C SER A 131 -0.40 10.52 -20.70
N ASN A 132 -0.80 11.11 -21.84
CA ASN A 132 -1.48 10.37 -22.92
C ASN A 132 -0.62 9.20 -23.44
N GLU A 133 0.70 9.38 -23.48
CA GLU A 133 1.64 8.33 -23.88
C GLU A 133 1.63 7.16 -22.88
N GLN A 134 1.72 7.46 -21.58
CA GLN A 134 1.66 6.45 -20.51
C GLN A 134 0.32 5.70 -20.50
N HIS A 135 -0.79 6.40 -20.74
CA HIS A 135 -2.10 5.76 -20.91
C HIS A 135 -2.12 4.79 -22.09
N THR A 136 -1.53 5.18 -23.23
CA THR A 136 -1.46 4.34 -24.42
C THR A 136 -0.59 3.10 -24.19
N GLN A 137 0.55 3.28 -23.52
CA GLN A 137 1.44 2.18 -23.14
C GLN A 137 0.75 1.17 -22.22
N LEU A 138 0.03 1.65 -21.19
CA LEU A 138 -0.74 0.77 -20.30
C LEU A 138 -1.85 0.02 -21.02
N GLN A 139 -2.57 0.66 -21.95
CA GLN A 139 -3.62 -0.02 -22.70
C GLN A 139 -3.04 -1.18 -23.53
N THR A 140 -1.92 -0.97 -24.22
CA THR A 140 -1.22 -2.04 -24.96
C THR A 140 -0.83 -3.20 -24.04
N ILE A 141 -0.38 -2.90 -22.82
CA ILE A 141 -0.06 -3.93 -21.81
C ILE A 141 -1.34 -4.64 -21.35
N PHE A 142 -2.43 -3.93 -21.10
CA PHE A 142 -3.70 -4.53 -20.70
C PHE A 142 -4.26 -5.47 -21.76
N ASP A 143 -4.14 -5.09 -23.04
CA ASP A 143 -4.53 -5.93 -24.17
C ASP A 143 -3.66 -7.20 -24.21
N LEU A 144 -2.32 -7.06 -24.09
CA LEU A 144 -1.40 -8.20 -24.02
C LEU A 144 -1.74 -9.18 -22.88
N LEU A 145 -2.01 -8.66 -21.68
CA LEU A 145 -2.34 -9.47 -20.51
C LEU A 145 -3.72 -10.15 -20.67
N SER A 146 -4.67 -9.47 -21.30
CA SER A 146 -6.00 -10.03 -21.60
C SER A 146 -5.90 -11.13 -22.67
N ASP A 147 -5.14 -10.91 -23.73
CA ASP A 147 -4.88 -11.91 -24.78
C ASP A 147 -4.20 -13.14 -24.21
N ASN A 148 -3.23 -12.98 -23.30
CA ASN A 148 -2.64 -14.09 -22.57
C ASN A 148 -3.70 -14.90 -21.81
N ALA A 149 -4.54 -14.26 -21.01
CA ALA A 149 -5.57 -14.93 -20.24
C ALA A 149 -6.55 -15.72 -21.14
N LEU A 150 -6.95 -15.14 -22.27
CA LEU A 150 -7.91 -15.74 -23.21
C LEU A 150 -7.30 -16.86 -24.09
N SER A 151 -5.99 -16.87 -24.29
CA SER A 151 -5.30 -17.88 -25.11
C SER A 151 -4.96 -19.19 -24.37
N THR A 152 -5.01 -19.17 -23.03
CA THR A 152 -4.79 -20.37 -22.20
C THR A 152 -6.02 -21.29 -22.18
N ASN A 153 -5.89 -22.48 -21.59
CA ASN A 153 -7.04 -23.36 -21.39
C ASN A 153 -8.07 -22.68 -20.47
N GLN A 154 -9.34 -22.69 -20.88
CA GLN A 154 -10.43 -22.02 -20.17
C GLN A 154 -11.17 -23.03 -19.28
N VAL A 155 -11.27 -22.74 -18.00
CA VAL A 155 -11.76 -23.64 -16.94
C VAL A 155 -12.59 -22.89 -15.91
N PHE A 156 -13.18 -23.61 -14.95
CA PHE A 156 -13.75 -22.99 -13.75
C PHE A 156 -12.66 -22.22 -13.00
N VAL A 157 -12.87 -20.92 -12.79
CA VAL A 157 -12.02 -20.04 -11.99
C VAL A 157 -12.81 -19.56 -10.78
N HIS A 158 -12.36 -19.95 -9.58
CA HIS A 158 -12.90 -19.51 -8.30
C HIS A 158 -12.67 -18.01 -8.07
N ARG A 159 -11.60 -17.44 -8.65
CA ARG A 159 -11.23 -16.00 -8.64
C ARG A 159 -10.57 -15.53 -7.35
N ASP A 160 -10.99 -16.06 -6.21
CA ASP A 160 -10.40 -15.78 -4.89
C ASP A 160 -9.78 -17.04 -4.23
N TYR A 161 -9.19 -17.94 -5.02
CA TYR A 161 -8.50 -19.15 -4.55
C TYR A 161 -7.12 -18.82 -3.94
N HIS A 162 -7.10 -18.19 -2.77
CA HIS A 162 -5.88 -17.80 -2.05
C HIS A 162 -5.91 -18.26 -0.59
N SER A 163 -4.79 -18.17 0.12
CA SER A 163 -4.59 -18.77 1.45
C SER A 163 -5.58 -18.34 2.54
N ARG A 164 -6.23 -17.16 2.41
CA ARG A 164 -7.30 -16.72 3.34
C ARG A 164 -8.67 -17.37 3.11
N ASN A 165 -8.92 -17.88 1.91
CA ASN A 165 -10.20 -18.48 1.48
C ASN A 165 -10.14 -20.01 1.37
N LEU A 166 -9.02 -20.59 1.81
CA LEU A 166 -8.84 -22.02 1.99
C LEU A 166 -8.78 -22.33 3.48
N MET A 167 -9.51 -23.36 3.90
CA MET A 167 -9.59 -23.82 5.30
C MET A 167 -8.83 -25.13 5.43
N MET A 168 -7.89 -25.19 6.38
CA MET A 168 -7.15 -26.42 6.67
C MET A 168 -7.97 -27.27 7.65
N LEU A 169 -8.43 -28.43 7.21
CA LEU A 169 -9.20 -29.37 8.02
C LEU A 169 -8.27 -30.34 8.77
N GLU A 170 -8.79 -31.00 9.82
CA GLU A 170 -7.99 -31.86 10.72
C GLU A 170 -7.29 -33.04 10.02
N ASN A 171 -7.81 -33.47 8.87
CA ASN A 171 -7.28 -34.56 8.05
C ASN A 171 -6.38 -34.07 6.90
N ASN A 172 -5.91 -32.81 6.94
CA ASN A 172 -5.16 -32.14 5.88
C ASN A 172 -5.91 -31.98 4.55
N GLU A 173 -7.24 -32.15 4.56
CA GLU A 173 -8.09 -31.74 3.45
C GLU A 173 -8.33 -30.23 3.47
N LEU A 174 -8.78 -29.72 2.34
CA LEU A 174 -8.99 -28.29 2.14
C LEU A 174 -10.47 -27.97 1.95
N GLY A 175 -10.97 -27.16 2.86
CA GLY A 175 -12.25 -26.48 2.68
C GLY A 175 -12.08 -25.25 1.79
N VAL A 176 -13.04 -24.99 0.90
CA VAL A 176 -13.01 -23.85 -0.04
C VAL A 176 -14.20 -22.94 0.21
N ILE A 177 -13.95 -21.64 0.40
CA ILE A 177 -14.97 -20.62 0.66
C ILE A 177 -14.82 -19.44 -0.30
N ASP A 178 -15.84 -18.57 -0.38
CA ASP A 178 -15.81 -17.33 -1.17
C ASP A 178 -15.78 -17.53 -2.70
N PHE A 179 -16.51 -18.56 -3.17
CA PHE A 179 -16.55 -19.00 -4.58
C PHE A 179 -17.69 -18.35 -5.40
N GLN A 180 -18.53 -17.51 -4.81
CA GLN A 180 -19.77 -17.04 -5.47
C GLN A 180 -19.52 -16.12 -6.68
N ASP A 181 -18.33 -15.54 -6.79
CA ASP A 181 -17.93 -14.62 -7.85
C ASP A 181 -17.11 -15.34 -8.95
N ALA A 182 -17.25 -16.66 -9.03
CA ALA A 182 -16.59 -17.53 -10.00
C ALA A 182 -16.87 -17.11 -11.44
N VAL A 183 -15.88 -17.35 -12.29
CA VAL A 183 -15.87 -17.03 -13.72
C VAL A 183 -15.31 -18.21 -14.53
N PHE A 184 -15.56 -18.22 -15.83
CA PHE A 184 -14.95 -19.17 -16.76
C PHE A 184 -13.77 -18.49 -17.44
N GLY A 185 -12.54 -18.92 -17.15
CA GLY A 185 -11.33 -18.17 -17.49
C GLY A 185 -10.06 -19.01 -17.49
N SER A 186 -8.90 -18.35 -17.53
CA SER A 186 -7.58 -19.00 -17.59
C SER A 186 -7.34 -20.01 -16.47
N ASN A 187 -6.86 -21.21 -16.83
CA ASN A 187 -6.39 -22.23 -15.90
C ASN A 187 -5.20 -21.79 -15.03
N THR A 188 -4.52 -20.71 -15.37
CA THR A 188 -3.43 -20.16 -14.54
C THR A 188 -3.90 -19.17 -13.50
N TYR A 189 -5.15 -18.69 -13.54
CA TYR A 189 -5.62 -17.59 -12.67
C TYR A 189 -5.57 -17.95 -11.18
N ASP A 190 -6.28 -19.01 -10.79
CA ASP A 190 -6.33 -19.46 -9.40
C ASP A 190 -4.99 -20.03 -8.93
N LEU A 191 -4.22 -20.63 -9.84
CA LEU A 191 -2.86 -21.06 -9.56
C LEU A 191 -1.97 -19.87 -9.17
N CYS A 192 -2.07 -18.75 -9.90
CA CYS A 192 -1.39 -17.50 -9.55
C CYS A 192 -1.90 -16.96 -8.21
N SER A 193 -3.21 -17.04 -7.96
CA SER A 193 -3.82 -16.59 -6.71
C SER A 193 -3.28 -17.35 -5.49
N LEU A 194 -2.97 -18.64 -5.65
CA LEU A 194 -2.37 -19.48 -4.61
C LEU A 194 -0.85 -19.30 -4.48
N LEU A 195 -0.11 -19.32 -5.59
CA LEU A 195 1.37 -19.37 -5.58
C LEU A 195 2.03 -17.99 -5.53
N LYS A 196 1.35 -16.92 -5.98
CA LYS A 196 1.78 -15.53 -5.84
C LYS A 196 0.75 -14.74 -5.03
N ASP A 197 0.39 -15.32 -3.89
CA ASP A 197 -0.56 -14.76 -2.94
C ASP A 197 -0.08 -13.39 -2.43
N ALA A 198 -1.03 -12.48 -2.19
CA ALA A 198 -0.75 -11.16 -1.66
C ALA A 198 -0.36 -11.18 -0.17
N TYR A 199 -0.62 -12.29 0.54
CA TYR A 199 -0.50 -12.38 1.99
C TYR A 199 0.64 -13.29 2.49
N PHE A 200 1.21 -14.10 1.61
CA PHE A 200 2.26 -15.06 1.96
C PHE A 200 3.22 -15.25 0.78
N GLU A 201 4.48 -14.85 0.97
CA GLU A 201 5.51 -15.02 -0.05
C GLU A 201 6.17 -16.40 0.07
N LEU A 202 6.09 -17.18 -1.01
CA LEU A 202 6.84 -18.43 -1.16
C LEU A 202 8.32 -18.17 -1.44
N ASP A 203 9.19 -19.07 -0.97
CA ASP A 203 10.57 -19.13 -1.45
C ASP A 203 10.58 -19.42 -2.97
N PRO A 204 11.46 -18.77 -3.75
CA PRO A 204 11.54 -19.00 -5.20
C PRO A 204 11.72 -20.46 -5.61
N ALA A 205 12.43 -21.27 -4.82
CA ALA A 205 12.62 -22.70 -5.09
C ALA A 205 11.31 -23.48 -4.90
N ASP A 206 10.56 -23.19 -3.84
CA ASP A 206 9.26 -23.82 -3.57
C ASP A 206 8.22 -23.43 -4.62
N LEU A 207 8.19 -22.15 -5.04
CA LEU A 207 7.33 -21.67 -6.11
C LEU A 207 7.61 -22.43 -7.42
N TYR A 208 8.89 -22.60 -7.78
CA TYR A 208 9.26 -23.36 -8.98
C TYR A 208 8.81 -24.83 -8.88
N ILE A 209 9.03 -25.48 -7.73
CA ILE A 209 8.61 -26.87 -7.50
C ILE A 209 7.10 -27.02 -7.65
N LEU A 210 6.32 -26.10 -7.08
CA LEU A 210 4.86 -26.14 -7.10
C LEU A 210 4.29 -25.82 -8.48
N LEU A 211 4.86 -24.83 -9.19
CA LEU A 211 4.47 -24.52 -10.56
C LEU A 211 4.76 -25.72 -11.49
N ARG A 212 5.90 -26.38 -11.31
CA ARG A 212 6.25 -27.59 -12.06
C ARG A 212 5.34 -28.76 -11.72
N TYR A 213 4.99 -28.92 -10.45
CA TYR A 213 4.04 -29.93 -10.02
C TYR A 213 2.68 -29.79 -10.73
N TYR A 214 2.10 -28.59 -10.75
CA TYR A 214 0.86 -28.34 -11.50
C TYR A 214 1.01 -28.66 -13.00
N TYR A 215 2.10 -28.19 -13.62
CA TYR A 215 2.38 -28.44 -15.04
C TYR A 215 2.42 -29.94 -15.38
N ASP A 216 3.09 -30.74 -14.56
CA ASP A 216 3.21 -32.19 -14.74
C ASP A 216 1.88 -32.91 -14.46
N GLN A 217 1.10 -32.49 -13.45
CA GLN A 217 -0.21 -33.11 -13.12
C GLN A 217 -1.27 -32.87 -14.20
N VAL A 218 -1.34 -31.65 -14.76
CA VAL A 218 -2.30 -31.31 -15.81
C VAL A 218 -1.85 -31.81 -17.20
N ASN A 219 -0.58 -32.20 -17.33
CA ASN A 219 0.04 -32.61 -18.60
C ASN A 219 -0.13 -31.53 -19.68
N ILE A 220 0.39 -30.34 -19.41
CA ILE A 220 0.31 -29.17 -20.30
C ILE A 220 1.09 -29.41 -21.61
N ASP A 221 0.42 -29.20 -22.75
CA ASP A 221 0.93 -29.54 -24.10
C ASP A 221 1.90 -28.50 -24.72
N ILE A 222 2.41 -27.55 -23.94
CA ILE A 222 3.39 -26.55 -24.37
C ILE A 222 4.68 -26.66 -23.53
N PRO A 223 5.84 -26.19 -24.02
CA PRO A 223 7.06 -26.17 -23.23
C PRO A 223 6.88 -25.43 -21.90
N PHE A 224 7.48 -25.94 -20.83
CA PHE A 224 7.37 -25.34 -19.49
C PHE A 224 7.70 -23.85 -19.45
N THR A 225 8.67 -23.39 -20.26
CA THR A 225 9.04 -21.96 -20.33
C THR A 225 7.92 -21.08 -20.91
N GLU A 226 7.13 -21.61 -21.84
CA GLU A 226 5.98 -20.89 -22.40
C GLU A 226 4.82 -20.88 -21.39
N PHE A 227 4.58 -22.00 -20.70
CA PHE A 227 3.62 -22.07 -19.60
C PHE A 227 3.99 -21.14 -18.43
N GLU A 228 5.28 -21.09 -18.05
CA GLU A 228 5.78 -20.17 -17.03
C GLU A 228 5.50 -18.71 -17.41
N LYS A 229 5.68 -18.37 -18.69
CA LYS A 229 5.32 -17.03 -19.19
C LYS A 229 3.81 -16.78 -19.09
N GLN A 230 2.97 -17.74 -19.46
CA GLN A 230 1.51 -17.60 -19.32
C GLN A 230 1.10 -17.36 -17.87
N PHE A 231 1.68 -18.11 -16.94
CA PHE A 231 1.51 -17.95 -15.50
C PHE A 231 2.00 -16.58 -15.01
N ASP A 232 3.19 -16.14 -15.43
CA ASP A 232 3.72 -14.84 -15.03
C ASP A 232 2.84 -13.66 -15.49
N LEU A 233 2.37 -13.70 -16.74
CA LEU A 233 1.49 -12.66 -17.30
C LEU A 233 0.09 -12.68 -16.64
N MET A 234 -0.46 -13.86 -16.34
CA MET A 234 -1.72 -13.95 -15.60
C MET A 234 -1.58 -13.42 -14.16
N GLY A 235 -0.46 -13.75 -13.50
CA GLY A 235 -0.11 -13.20 -12.20
C GLY A 235 -0.02 -11.67 -12.22
N LEU A 236 0.63 -11.11 -13.25
CA LEU A 236 0.74 -9.67 -13.42
C LEU A 236 -0.63 -8.99 -13.57
N GLN A 237 -1.51 -9.49 -14.44
CA GLN A 237 -2.89 -8.99 -14.57
C GLN A 237 -3.58 -8.91 -13.21
N ARG A 238 -3.50 -10.00 -12.43
CA ARG A 238 -4.12 -10.09 -11.10
C ARG A 238 -3.49 -9.10 -10.12
N HIS A 239 -2.17 -8.98 -10.09
CA HIS A 239 -1.47 -8.05 -9.20
C HIS A 239 -1.78 -6.59 -9.53
N LEU A 240 -1.87 -6.20 -10.81
CA LEU A 240 -2.24 -4.83 -11.21
C LEU A 240 -3.65 -4.46 -10.69
N LYS A 241 -4.62 -5.37 -10.84
CA LYS A 241 -5.96 -5.22 -10.25
C LYS A 241 -5.88 -5.06 -8.73
N ILE A 242 -5.12 -5.92 -8.05
CA ILE A 242 -5.02 -5.93 -6.58
C ILE A 242 -4.41 -4.64 -6.03
N LEU A 243 -3.37 -4.09 -6.67
CA LEU A 243 -2.79 -2.79 -6.30
C LEU A 243 -3.87 -1.70 -6.25
N GLY A 244 -4.73 -1.65 -7.27
CA GLY A 244 -5.89 -0.76 -7.32
C GLY A 244 -6.93 -1.05 -6.22
N ILE A 245 -7.28 -2.32 -6.02
CA ILE A 245 -8.27 -2.73 -5.00
C ILE A 245 -7.82 -2.35 -3.59
N PHE A 246 -6.58 -2.67 -3.20
CA PHE A 246 -6.09 -2.40 -1.85
C PHE A 246 -6.03 -0.89 -1.57
N LYS A 247 -5.57 -0.10 -2.55
CA LYS A 247 -5.56 1.36 -2.41
C LYS A 247 -6.98 1.93 -2.33
N ARG A 248 -7.92 1.41 -3.13
CA ARG A 248 -9.35 1.77 -3.06
C ARG A 248 -9.96 1.46 -1.69
N LEU A 249 -9.77 0.23 -1.18
CA LEU A 249 -10.30 -0.21 0.11
C LEU A 249 -9.80 0.68 1.25
N SER A 250 -8.53 1.10 1.21
CA SER A 250 -7.99 2.06 2.17
C SER A 250 -8.63 3.45 2.06
N ILE A 251 -8.72 4.02 0.85
CA ILE A 251 -9.19 5.41 0.65
C ILE A 251 -10.69 5.53 0.86
N ARG A 252 -11.47 4.64 0.22
CA ARG A 252 -12.94 4.71 0.17
C ARG A 252 -13.58 4.07 1.39
N ASP A 253 -13.06 2.93 1.83
CA ASP A 253 -13.70 2.05 2.81
C ASP A 253 -12.98 2.04 4.17
N SER A 254 -11.93 2.86 4.35
CA SER A 254 -11.10 2.95 5.57
C SER A 254 -10.49 1.62 6.04
N LYS A 255 -10.38 0.65 5.14
CA LYS A 255 -9.73 -0.65 5.41
C LYS A 255 -8.22 -0.54 5.17
N HIS A 256 -7.54 0.22 6.04
CA HIS A 256 -6.11 0.53 5.91
C HIS A 256 -5.18 -0.69 6.04
N GLN A 257 -5.65 -1.79 6.64
CA GLN A 257 -4.87 -3.01 6.80
C GLN A 257 -4.38 -3.59 5.46
N TYR A 258 -5.11 -3.41 4.35
CA TYR A 258 -4.69 -3.93 3.04
C TYR A 258 -3.47 -3.17 2.46
N LEU A 259 -3.12 -2.01 3.01
CA LEU A 259 -1.93 -1.30 2.58
C LEU A 259 -0.64 -2.05 2.95
N THR A 260 -0.65 -2.88 3.99
CA THR A 260 0.54 -3.66 4.38
C THR A 260 0.88 -4.76 3.36
N ASP A 261 -0.09 -5.15 2.53
CA ASP A 261 0.05 -6.23 1.55
C ASP A 261 0.53 -5.70 0.18
N ILE A 262 0.36 -4.39 -0.09
CA ILE A 262 0.77 -3.76 -1.36
C ILE A 262 2.27 -3.94 -1.69
N PRO A 263 3.24 -3.83 -0.76
CA PRO A 263 4.66 -3.97 -1.10
C PRO A 263 4.98 -5.32 -1.74
N LEU A 264 4.38 -6.40 -1.23
CA LEU A 264 4.56 -7.74 -1.78
C LEU A 264 3.93 -7.85 -3.17
N VAL A 265 2.71 -7.33 -3.35
CA VAL A 265 2.03 -7.30 -4.65
C VAL A 265 2.81 -6.49 -5.68
N ALA A 266 3.33 -5.33 -5.29
CA ALA A 266 4.16 -4.48 -6.15
C ALA A 266 5.49 -5.17 -6.51
N LYS A 267 6.10 -5.88 -5.55
CA LYS A 267 7.31 -6.69 -5.79
C LYS A 267 7.06 -7.73 -6.88
N TYR A 268 5.94 -8.46 -6.83
CA TYR A 268 5.59 -9.42 -7.87
C TYR A 268 5.35 -8.76 -9.23
N ALA A 269 4.61 -7.65 -9.26
CA ALA A 269 4.34 -6.93 -10.50
C ALA A 269 5.63 -6.41 -11.16
N LEU A 270 6.52 -5.79 -10.38
CA LEU A 270 7.82 -5.29 -10.85
C LEU A 270 8.76 -6.43 -11.28
N ALA A 271 8.74 -7.57 -10.58
CA ALA A 271 9.55 -8.73 -10.97
C ALA A 271 9.17 -9.24 -12.37
N VAL A 272 7.87 -9.32 -12.70
CA VAL A 272 7.41 -9.70 -14.03
C VAL A 272 7.68 -8.61 -15.06
N ALA A 273 7.42 -7.33 -14.72
CA ALA A 273 7.68 -6.19 -15.61
C ALA A 273 9.16 -6.11 -16.02
N ASN A 274 10.08 -6.41 -15.10
CA ASN A 274 11.52 -6.41 -15.36
C ASN A 274 12.01 -7.69 -16.06
N LYS A 275 11.23 -8.77 -16.06
CA LYS A 275 11.59 -10.06 -16.69
C LYS A 275 11.34 -10.06 -18.20
N TYR A 276 10.30 -9.36 -18.68
CA TYR A 276 9.86 -9.41 -20.08
C TYR A 276 10.03 -8.06 -20.79
N PRO A 277 10.78 -7.99 -21.91
CA PRO A 277 11.04 -6.73 -22.62
C PRO A 277 9.79 -5.97 -23.07
N GLU A 278 8.73 -6.68 -23.45
CA GLU A 278 7.45 -6.08 -23.85
C GLU A 278 6.72 -5.35 -22.70
N LEU A 279 7.20 -5.49 -21.46
CA LEU A 279 6.68 -4.84 -20.26
C LEU A 279 7.62 -3.74 -19.71
N GLU A 280 8.68 -3.37 -20.42
CA GLU A 280 9.71 -2.43 -19.95
C GLU A 280 9.12 -1.11 -19.43
N SER A 281 8.12 -0.56 -20.13
CA SER A 281 7.45 0.69 -19.74
C SER A 281 6.63 0.56 -18.44
N LEU A 282 6.14 -0.63 -18.11
CA LEU A 282 5.28 -0.86 -16.94
C LEU A 282 6.01 -0.57 -15.63
N SER A 283 7.28 -0.99 -15.54
CA SER A 283 8.09 -0.82 -14.33
C SER A 283 8.20 0.67 -13.97
N SER A 284 8.56 1.49 -14.96
CA SER A 284 8.64 2.96 -14.81
C SER A 284 7.29 3.57 -14.43
N ILE A 285 6.18 3.07 -14.98
CA ILE A 285 4.83 3.59 -14.69
C ILE A 285 4.39 3.23 -13.26
N ILE A 286 4.61 1.99 -12.81
CA ILE A 286 4.28 1.56 -11.43
C ILE A 286 5.06 2.38 -10.42
N GLU A 287 6.33 2.68 -10.69
CA GLU A 287 7.18 3.49 -9.81
C GLU A 287 6.69 4.94 -9.67
N LEU A 288 5.91 5.48 -10.61
CA LEU A 288 5.29 6.81 -10.47
C LEU A 288 4.36 6.89 -9.26
N ALA A 289 3.76 5.78 -8.83
CA ALA A 289 2.94 5.75 -7.61
C ALA A 289 3.74 6.13 -6.35
N ASN A 290 5.05 5.93 -6.39
CA ASN A 290 5.96 6.21 -5.28
C ASN A 290 6.72 7.54 -5.45
N GLN A 291 6.59 8.23 -6.59
CA GLN A 291 7.30 9.49 -6.83
C GLN A 291 6.64 10.67 -6.12
N GLN A 292 7.39 11.28 -5.21
CA GLN A 292 7.00 12.54 -4.58
C GLN A 292 7.18 13.68 -5.58
N THR A 293 6.18 14.56 -5.63
CA THR A 293 6.22 15.74 -6.51
C THR A 293 6.18 17.05 -5.73
N HIS A 294 5.91 16.97 -4.42
CA HIS A 294 5.73 18.11 -3.54
C HIS A 294 6.54 17.90 -2.26
N ALA A 295 7.08 19.01 -1.75
CA ALA A 295 7.69 19.07 -0.44
C ALA A 295 7.29 20.34 0.31
N MET A 296 7.41 20.29 1.62
CA MET A 296 7.27 21.42 2.52
C MET A 296 8.60 21.69 3.22
N ILE A 297 9.01 22.96 3.29
CA ILE A 297 10.09 23.39 4.19
C ILE A 297 9.49 24.19 5.34
N LEU A 298 9.73 23.74 6.57
CA LEU A 298 9.24 24.39 7.79
C LEU A 298 10.13 25.57 8.16
N ALA A 299 9.65 26.79 7.94
CA ALA A 299 10.39 28.05 8.03
C ALA A 299 9.70 29.14 8.88
N ALA A 300 8.56 28.85 9.51
CA ALA A 300 7.79 29.82 10.31
C ALA A 300 8.40 30.18 11.69
N GLY A 301 9.40 29.42 12.16
CA GLY A 301 9.96 29.56 13.51
C GLY A 301 10.73 30.86 13.74
N ARG A 302 10.52 31.49 14.91
CA ARG A 302 11.20 32.75 15.31
C ARG A 302 12.70 32.59 15.57
N GLY A 303 13.15 31.38 15.90
CA GLY A 303 14.57 31.10 16.19
C GLY A 303 15.08 31.81 17.45
N GLU A 304 14.30 31.80 18.54
CA GLU A 304 14.64 32.54 19.77
C GLU A 304 15.99 32.12 20.39
N ARG A 305 16.33 30.83 20.29
CA ARG A 305 17.62 30.26 20.73
C ARG A 305 18.82 30.73 19.90
N MET A 306 18.59 31.42 18.78
CA MET A 306 19.61 31.98 17.89
C MET A 306 19.81 33.50 18.09
N MET A 307 19.10 34.12 19.03
CA MET A 307 19.25 35.55 19.29
C MET A 307 20.69 35.89 19.72
N PRO A 308 21.25 37.04 19.30
CA PRO A 308 20.61 38.12 18.55
C PRO A 308 20.63 37.95 17.01
N LEU A 309 21.18 36.86 16.47
CA LEU A 309 21.32 36.65 15.02
C LEU A 309 19.97 36.67 14.29
N THR A 310 18.91 36.19 14.95
CA THR A 310 17.55 36.12 14.40
C THR A 310 16.70 37.37 14.66
N LYS A 311 17.30 38.46 15.19
CA LYS A 311 16.56 39.70 15.48
C LYS A 311 16.02 40.36 14.20
N ASN A 312 16.85 40.41 13.16
CA ASN A 312 16.52 41.11 11.91
C ASN A 312 16.63 40.20 10.67
N THR A 313 16.99 38.92 10.87
CA THR A 313 17.17 37.94 9.81
C THR A 313 16.42 36.68 10.20
N PRO A 314 15.45 36.19 9.39
CA PRO A 314 14.76 34.95 9.70
C PRO A 314 15.79 33.81 9.74
N LYS A 315 15.61 32.88 10.68
CA LYS A 315 16.54 31.75 10.89
C LYS A 315 16.91 31.00 9.59
N PRO A 316 15.98 30.71 8.67
CA PRO A 316 16.33 30.00 7.43
C PRO A 316 17.27 30.78 6.48
N LEU A 317 17.42 32.11 6.65
CA LEU A 317 18.37 32.95 5.90
C LEU A 317 19.73 33.12 6.59
N ILE A 318 19.92 32.53 7.78
CA ILE A 318 21.25 32.48 8.41
C ILE A 318 22.18 31.63 7.55
N LYS A 319 23.42 32.10 7.36
CA LYS A 319 24.38 31.47 6.46
C LYS A 319 25.25 30.42 7.15
N VAL A 320 25.43 29.29 6.49
CA VAL A 320 26.42 28.27 6.80
C VAL A 320 27.32 28.10 5.57
N LYS A 321 28.64 28.28 5.75
CA LYS A 321 29.64 28.21 4.67
C LYS A 321 29.28 29.06 3.44
N GLY A 322 28.64 30.21 3.65
CA GLY A 322 28.28 31.18 2.62
C GLY A 322 26.88 31.02 2.00
N ALA A 323 26.23 29.87 2.15
CA ALA A 323 24.87 29.61 1.68
C ALA A 323 23.85 29.76 2.82
N ALA A 324 22.63 30.21 2.51
CA ALA A 324 21.56 30.28 3.51
C ALA A 324 21.08 28.87 3.88
N LEU A 325 20.70 28.64 5.15
CA LEU A 325 20.23 27.33 5.63
C LEU A 325 19.15 26.72 4.72
N ILE A 326 18.16 27.52 4.31
CA ILE A 326 17.06 27.05 3.46
C ILE A 326 17.51 26.63 2.04
N GLU A 327 18.60 27.19 1.53
CA GLU A 327 19.14 26.83 0.21
C GLU A 327 19.65 25.40 0.18
N HIS A 328 20.18 24.90 1.31
CA HIS A 328 20.61 23.50 1.41
C HIS A 328 19.43 22.55 1.20
N SER A 329 18.29 22.81 1.84
CA SER A 329 17.06 22.02 1.68
C SER A 329 16.50 22.13 0.26
N ILE A 330 16.47 23.34 -0.33
CA ILE A 330 16.00 23.55 -1.71
C ILE A 330 16.87 22.78 -2.70
N ASN A 331 18.20 22.84 -2.56
CA ASN A 331 19.13 22.14 -3.43
C ASN A 331 19.02 20.62 -3.30
N ALA A 332 18.84 20.10 -2.08
CA ALA A 332 18.62 18.67 -1.85
C ALA A 332 17.31 18.18 -2.51
N LEU A 333 16.22 18.94 -2.36
CA LEU A 333 14.93 18.63 -3.00
C LEU A 333 15.02 18.65 -4.52
N LYS A 334 15.70 19.66 -5.08
CA LYS A 334 15.96 19.75 -6.52
C LYS A 334 16.74 18.56 -7.05
N GLN A 335 17.80 18.14 -6.34
CA GLN A 335 18.60 16.96 -6.72
C GLN A 335 17.74 15.68 -6.72
N ALA A 336 16.77 15.60 -5.80
CA ALA A 336 15.77 14.54 -5.77
C ALA A 336 14.63 14.70 -6.79
N LYS A 337 14.70 15.69 -7.70
CA LYS A 337 13.68 16.04 -8.70
C LYS A 337 12.32 16.47 -8.10
N ILE A 338 12.31 16.93 -6.86
CA ILE A 338 11.13 17.47 -6.19
C ILE A 338 11.16 18.98 -6.33
N THR A 339 10.42 19.49 -7.31
CA THR A 339 10.49 20.89 -7.71
C THR A 339 9.34 21.75 -7.21
N ASN A 340 8.23 21.18 -6.73
CA ASN A 340 7.15 21.96 -6.11
C ASN A 340 7.38 22.03 -4.60
N ILE A 341 7.73 23.21 -4.09
CA ILE A 341 8.11 23.43 -2.69
C ILE A 341 7.14 24.42 -2.06
N VAL A 342 6.52 24.02 -0.95
CA VAL A 342 5.73 24.91 -0.11
C VAL A 342 6.59 25.35 1.07
N ILE A 343 6.65 26.64 1.35
CA ILE A 343 7.37 27.19 2.50
C ILE A 343 6.36 27.86 3.42
N ASN A 344 6.22 27.39 4.66
CA ASN A 344 5.40 28.12 5.62
C ASN A 344 6.16 29.32 6.18
N THR A 345 5.45 30.44 6.36
CA THR A 345 6.04 31.68 6.84
C THR A 345 5.24 32.28 7.98
N SER A 346 5.94 32.89 8.93
CA SER A 346 5.35 33.69 10.00
C SER A 346 6.31 34.85 10.34
N TYR A 347 7.23 34.66 11.30
CA TYR A 347 8.18 35.69 11.69
C TYR A 347 9.14 36.08 10.55
N LEU A 348 9.16 37.36 10.18
CA LEU A 348 9.95 37.93 9.07
C LEU A 348 9.72 37.23 7.72
N GLY A 349 8.52 36.68 7.50
CA GLY A 349 8.16 35.93 6.29
C GLY A 349 8.38 36.70 4.98
N GLU A 350 8.13 38.01 4.97
CA GLU A 350 8.34 38.86 3.79
C GLU A 350 9.80 38.86 3.31
N GLN A 351 10.77 38.75 4.23
CA GLN A 351 12.19 38.68 3.87
C GLN A 351 12.52 37.35 3.19
N LEU A 352 11.88 36.24 3.60
CA LEU A 352 12.03 34.94 2.93
C LEU A 352 11.50 35.02 1.50
N SER A 353 10.28 35.55 1.32
CA SER A 353 9.70 35.67 -0.02
C SER A 353 10.47 36.62 -0.93
N ALA A 354 11.01 37.72 -0.37
CA ALA A 354 11.83 38.66 -1.13
C ALA A 354 13.16 38.03 -1.58
N TYR A 355 13.76 37.17 -0.74
CA TYR A 355 15.02 36.50 -1.05
C TYR A 355 14.85 35.34 -2.05
N LEU A 356 13.82 34.50 -1.85
CA LEU A 356 13.63 33.27 -2.61
C LEU A 356 12.78 33.44 -3.88
N GLY A 357 11.93 34.47 -3.94
CA GLY A 357 11.02 34.70 -5.06
C GLY A 357 10.07 33.52 -5.29
N ASP A 358 9.81 33.18 -6.55
CA ASP A 358 9.05 32.01 -6.96
C ASP A 358 9.91 30.73 -7.08
N GLY A 359 11.17 30.78 -6.67
CA GLY A 359 12.11 29.67 -6.77
C GLY A 359 12.80 29.50 -8.13
N SER A 360 12.46 30.31 -9.14
CA SER A 360 13.02 30.19 -10.50
C SER A 360 14.56 30.28 -10.53
N ASN A 361 15.16 31.15 -9.70
CA ASN A 361 16.62 31.25 -9.53
C ASN A 361 17.27 29.96 -9.01
N PHE A 362 16.50 29.12 -8.32
CA PHE A 362 16.95 27.82 -7.82
C PHE A 362 16.55 26.67 -8.76
N GLY A 363 15.74 26.92 -9.80
CA GLY A 363 15.22 25.89 -10.70
C GLY A 363 14.13 25.02 -10.07
N VAL A 364 13.32 25.61 -9.18
CA VAL A 364 12.16 25.00 -8.51
C VAL A 364 10.98 25.97 -8.55
N HIS A 365 9.80 25.53 -8.13
CA HIS A 365 8.60 26.34 -7.95
C HIS A 365 8.28 26.45 -6.46
N ILE A 366 8.36 27.67 -5.92
CA ILE A 366 8.10 27.95 -4.50
C ILE A 366 6.74 28.62 -4.35
N THR A 367 5.90 28.05 -3.49
CA THR A 367 4.66 28.67 -3.01
C THR A 367 4.73 28.89 -1.50
N TYR A 368 4.13 29.97 -1.01
CA TYR A 368 4.19 30.34 0.41
C TYR A 368 2.87 30.04 1.11
N SER A 369 2.93 29.41 2.28
CA SER A 369 1.80 29.20 3.20
C SER A 369 1.96 30.15 4.40
N ASN A 370 1.20 31.24 4.43
CA ASN A 370 1.33 32.24 5.48
C ASN A 370 0.54 31.85 6.74
N GLU A 371 1.18 31.92 7.91
CA GLU A 371 0.60 31.68 9.23
C GLU A 371 0.34 33.01 9.94
N SER A 372 -0.74 33.67 9.53
CA SER A 372 -1.07 35.06 9.93
C SER A 372 -1.30 35.25 11.44
N ASN A 373 -1.66 34.19 12.17
CA ASN A 373 -1.93 34.21 13.62
C ASN A 373 -0.70 33.81 14.47
N GLY A 374 0.50 33.81 13.88
CA GLY A 374 1.73 33.34 14.51
C GLY A 374 1.96 31.84 14.27
N ALA A 375 3.16 31.37 14.64
CA ALA A 375 3.59 30.01 14.35
C ALA A 375 2.60 28.95 14.89
N LEU A 376 2.03 28.15 13.99
CA LEU A 376 0.98 27.15 14.22
C LEU A 376 1.51 25.80 14.75
N GLU A 377 2.77 25.73 15.18
CA GLU A 377 3.50 24.47 15.41
C GLU A 377 3.58 23.61 14.13
N THR A 378 4.32 22.50 14.18
CA THR A 378 4.64 21.70 12.99
C THR A 378 3.41 21.13 12.27
N ALA A 379 2.50 20.46 12.98
CA ALA A 379 1.34 19.84 12.32
C ALA A 379 0.31 20.89 11.89
N GLY A 380 0.11 21.95 12.68
CA GLY A 380 -0.78 23.04 12.30
C GLY A 380 -0.31 23.75 11.02
N GLY A 381 0.99 23.99 10.90
CA GLY A 381 1.59 24.54 9.67
C GLY A 381 1.43 23.62 8.46
N ILE A 382 1.60 22.30 8.64
CA ILE A 382 1.36 21.32 7.57
C ILE A 382 -0.11 21.33 7.14
N ILE A 383 -1.05 21.31 8.10
CA ILE A 383 -2.50 21.33 7.82
C ILE A 383 -2.88 22.58 7.02
N ASN A 384 -2.38 23.75 7.39
CA ASN A 384 -2.60 25.00 6.67
C ASN A 384 -2.05 24.96 5.23
N ALA A 385 -0.97 24.19 5.01
CA ALA A 385 -0.32 24.03 3.71
C ALA A 385 -0.91 22.87 2.86
N LEU A 386 -1.74 21.99 3.41
CA LEU A 386 -2.28 20.81 2.70
C LEU A 386 -2.90 21.13 1.33
N PRO A 387 -3.71 22.19 1.15
CA PRO A 387 -4.27 22.52 -0.15
C PRO A 387 -3.23 22.79 -1.24
N LEU A 388 -2.01 23.17 -0.85
CA LEU A 388 -0.87 23.45 -1.73
C LEU A 388 0.03 22.22 -1.92
N LEU A 389 0.10 21.34 -0.92
CA LEU A 389 0.96 20.14 -0.92
C LEU A 389 0.31 18.94 -1.60
N ALA A 390 -1.02 18.87 -1.54
CA ALA A 390 -1.82 17.82 -2.12
C ALA A 390 -3.05 18.45 -2.81
N PRO A 391 -2.84 19.27 -3.86
CA PRO A 391 -3.95 19.93 -4.54
C PRO A 391 -4.95 18.87 -5.00
N ASN A 392 -6.22 19.03 -4.60
CA ASN A 392 -7.30 18.06 -4.78
C ASN A 392 -7.35 17.47 -6.20
N SER A 393 -6.63 16.37 -6.42
CA SER A 393 -6.66 15.62 -7.68
C SER A 393 -7.60 14.43 -7.62
N ASN A 394 -8.32 14.23 -6.51
CA ASN A 394 -9.23 13.10 -6.37
C ASN A 394 -10.70 13.53 -6.56
N PRO A 395 -11.29 13.31 -7.76
CA PRO A 395 -12.73 13.52 -7.98
C PRO A 395 -13.62 12.58 -7.14
N LYS A 396 -13.04 11.59 -6.43
CA LYS A 396 -13.75 10.61 -5.58
C LYS A 396 -13.63 10.87 -4.07
N GLY A 397 -13.09 12.02 -3.64
CA GLY A 397 -13.04 12.47 -2.23
C GLY A 397 -11.77 12.08 -1.47
N GLY A 398 -11.22 13.02 -0.69
CA GLY A 398 -9.96 12.90 0.10
C GLY A 398 -9.11 14.18 0.03
N LEU A 399 -8.14 14.36 0.93
CA LEU A 399 -7.21 15.52 0.96
C LEU A 399 -6.13 15.51 -0.15
N GLY A 400 -6.30 14.64 -1.16
CA GLY A 400 -5.25 14.25 -2.11
C GLY A 400 -4.59 12.92 -1.75
N ASN A 401 -3.97 12.25 -2.73
CA ASN A 401 -3.45 10.88 -2.61
C ASN A 401 -1.91 10.78 -2.66
N LYS A 402 -1.22 11.92 -2.81
CA LYS A 402 0.24 11.94 -2.96
C LYS A 402 0.91 12.28 -1.63
N PRO A 403 1.87 11.47 -1.18
CA PRO A 403 2.69 11.84 -0.04
C PRO A 403 3.63 12.99 -0.42
N PHE A 404 4.00 13.79 0.59
CA PHE A 404 4.90 14.92 0.45
C PHE A 404 6.00 14.86 1.49
N ILE A 405 7.20 15.30 1.11
CA ILE A 405 8.34 15.40 2.04
C ILE A 405 8.16 16.66 2.89
N VAL A 406 8.50 16.59 4.18
CA VAL A 406 8.61 17.76 5.06
C VAL A 406 10.02 17.81 5.62
N ILE A 407 10.64 18.99 5.53
CA ILE A 407 12.01 19.26 6.01
C ILE A 407 12.00 20.45 6.96
N ASN A 408 12.60 20.31 8.13
CA ASN A 408 12.90 21.45 9.00
C ASN A 408 13.99 22.34 8.37
N SER A 409 13.73 23.63 8.22
CA SER A 409 14.67 24.57 7.57
C SER A 409 16.01 24.77 8.29
N ASP A 410 16.12 24.31 9.53
CA ASP A 410 17.33 24.40 10.34
C ASP A 410 18.17 23.12 10.33
N VAL A 411 17.83 22.15 9.49
CA VAL A 411 18.53 20.87 9.39
C VAL A 411 19.50 20.89 8.19
N LEU A 412 20.76 20.56 8.46
CA LEU A 412 21.75 20.19 7.45
C LEU A 412 21.89 18.67 7.47
N CYS A 413 21.59 18.01 6.36
CA CYS A 413 21.63 16.55 6.26
C CYS A 413 22.12 16.14 4.87
N ASN A 414 22.94 15.09 4.78
CA ASN A 414 23.38 14.51 3.51
C ASN A 414 22.54 13.28 3.08
N TYR A 415 21.38 13.08 3.69
CA TYR A 415 20.45 12.04 3.29
C TYR A 415 19.98 12.27 1.84
N ASP A 416 19.98 11.21 1.05
CA ASP A 416 19.56 11.24 -0.36
C ASP A 416 18.03 11.21 -0.46
N LEU A 417 17.42 12.39 -0.58
CA LEU A 417 15.97 12.56 -0.64
C LEU A 417 15.31 11.84 -1.82
N SER A 418 16.06 11.44 -2.87
CA SER A 418 15.51 10.64 -3.97
C SER A 418 15.11 9.22 -3.54
N LYS A 419 15.62 8.76 -2.40
CA LYS A 419 15.32 7.45 -1.80
C LYS A 419 14.19 7.52 -0.77
N LEU A 420 13.75 8.72 -0.38
CA LEU A 420 12.73 8.90 0.65
C LEU A 420 11.35 8.54 0.11
N ILE A 421 11.01 7.26 0.18
CA ILE A 421 9.72 6.73 -0.24
C ILE A 421 8.87 6.47 1.00
N LEU A 422 7.58 6.78 0.93
CA LEU A 422 6.64 6.44 2.00
C LEU A 422 6.34 4.94 1.88
N PRO A 423 6.77 4.09 2.82
CA PRO A 423 6.49 2.67 2.75
C PRO A 423 4.99 2.43 2.79
N VAL A 424 4.54 1.46 2.02
CA VAL A 424 3.11 1.22 1.94
C VAL A 424 2.58 0.69 3.27
N GLY A 425 1.40 1.15 3.67
CA GLY A 425 0.85 0.93 5.02
C GLY A 425 1.20 2.03 6.01
N SER A 426 2.25 2.81 5.74
CA SER A 426 2.58 3.95 6.57
C SER A 426 1.81 5.20 6.13
N LEU A 427 1.38 6.00 7.09
CA LEU A 427 0.93 7.38 6.86
C LEU A 427 2.08 8.38 7.08
N ALA A 428 3.17 7.96 7.72
CA ALA A 428 4.41 8.71 7.77
C ALA A 428 5.63 7.79 7.81
N HIS A 429 6.74 8.28 7.26
CA HIS A 429 8.04 7.65 7.36
C HIS A 429 9.09 8.68 7.78
N LEU A 430 9.83 8.38 8.85
CA LEU A 430 10.77 9.31 9.47
C LEU A 430 12.21 8.91 9.21
N ILE A 431 13.06 9.90 8.89
CA ILE A 431 14.50 9.71 8.91
C ILE A 431 14.99 9.93 10.35
N LEU A 432 15.58 8.89 10.93
CA LEU A 432 16.12 8.90 12.29
C LEU A 432 17.65 8.96 12.26
N ILE A 433 18.24 9.62 13.25
CA ILE A 433 19.69 9.82 13.38
C ILE A 433 20.16 9.43 14.78
N ASP A 434 21.47 9.26 14.94
CA ASP A 434 22.08 9.02 16.24
C ASP A 434 21.82 10.18 17.21
N ASN A 435 21.51 9.85 18.46
CA ASN A 435 21.15 10.85 19.48
C ASN A 435 22.25 11.92 19.62
N PRO A 436 21.96 13.19 19.26
CA PRO A 436 22.94 14.25 19.38
C PRO A 436 23.13 14.61 20.87
N PRO A 437 24.21 15.31 21.24
CA PRO A 437 24.49 15.64 22.65
C PRO A 437 23.38 16.44 23.36
N HIS A 438 22.55 17.14 22.60
CA HIS A 438 21.43 17.93 23.12
C HIS A 438 20.09 17.17 23.17
N ASN A 439 20.04 15.93 22.65
CA ASN A 439 18.91 15.01 22.80
C ASN A 439 19.40 13.58 23.11
N PRO A 440 20.06 13.35 24.26
CA PRO A 440 20.73 12.07 24.56
C PRO A 440 19.77 10.88 24.69
N ASN A 441 18.50 11.15 25.01
CA ASN A 441 17.50 10.11 25.21
C ASN A 441 16.84 9.66 23.90
N GLY A 442 16.99 10.42 22.82
CA GLY A 442 16.27 10.20 21.57
C GLY A 442 14.76 10.43 21.69
N ASP A 443 14.07 10.22 20.57
CA ASP A 443 12.63 10.41 20.44
C ASP A 443 11.89 9.08 20.19
N PHE A 444 12.54 8.15 19.48
CA PHE A 444 11.94 6.93 18.95
C PHE A 444 12.90 5.75 18.96
N SER A 445 12.37 4.53 18.85
CA SER A 445 13.13 3.29 18.61
C SER A 445 12.68 2.62 17.31
N LEU A 446 13.55 1.81 16.72
CA LEU A 446 13.27 1.02 15.51
C LEU A 446 13.17 -0.47 15.83
N VAL A 447 12.11 -1.11 15.35
CA VAL A 447 11.94 -2.57 15.33
C VAL A 447 12.11 -3.06 13.90
N ASN A 448 12.88 -4.15 13.73
CA ASN A 448 13.18 -4.74 12.42
C ASN A 448 13.75 -3.73 11.40
N ASN A 449 14.48 -2.70 11.87
CA ASN A 449 15.03 -1.61 11.06
C ASN A 449 14.00 -0.84 10.21
N HIS A 450 12.72 -0.87 10.58
CA HIS A 450 11.66 -0.30 9.76
C HIS A 450 10.49 0.31 10.56
N GLN A 451 10.02 -0.37 11.59
CA GLN A 451 8.85 0.08 12.35
C GLN A 451 9.27 1.00 13.48
N VAL A 452 8.60 2.15 13.60
CA VAL A 452 8.87 3.11 14.68
C VAL A 452 8.02 2.79 15.90
N THR A 453 8.64 2.79 17.08
CA THR A 453 7.99 2.56 18.37
C THR A 453 8.52 3.51 19.43
N ASN A 454 7.75 3.69 20.51
CA ASN A 454 8.18 4.40 21.72
C ASN A 454 8.69 3.46 22.82
N ALA A 455 8.62 2.14 22.60
CA ALA A 455 8.97 1.13 23.58
C ALA A 455 10.05 0.22 23.03
N HIS A 456 11.13 0.03 23.81
CA HIS A 456 12.21 -0.96 23.64
C HIS A 456 13.39 -0.56 22.75
N GLY A 457 14.61 -0.90 23.21
CA GLY A 457 15.83 -0.95 22.40
C GLY A 457 16.66 0.33 22.37
N GLN A 458 17.55 0.41 21.38
CA GLN A 458 18.30 1.62 21.04
C GLN A 458 17.33 2.73 20.64
N THR A 459 17.55 3.94 21.15
CA THR A 459 16.77 5.11 20.75
C THR A 459 17.54 5.96 19.75
N TYR A 460 16.79 6.68 18.93
CA TYR A 460 17.24 7.57 17.88
C TYR A 460 16.44 8.88 17.92
N THR A 461 17.03 9.93 17.39
CA THR A 461 16.41 11.26 17.30
C THR A 461 15.78 11.45 15.92
N PHE A 462 14.62 12.09 15.87
CA PHE A 462 14.00 12.47 14.61
C PHE A 462 14.83 13.58 13.95
N SER A 463 15.26 13.34 12.70
CA SER A 463 16.13 14.26 11.98
C SER A 463 15.48 15.59 11.57
N GLY A 464 14.15 15.71 11.67
CA GLY A 464 13.41 16.81 11.06
C GLY A 464 13.14 16.62 9.56
N ILE A 465 13.43 15.44 9.01
CA ILE A 465 13.10 15.04 7.64
C ILE A 465 12.15 13.83 7.71
N GLY A 466 10.98 13.95 7.09
CA GLY A 466 10.07 12.83 6.93
C GLY A 466 9.19 12.97 5.70
N ILE A 467 8.50 11.91 5.34
CA ILE A 467 7.50 11.89 4.28
C ILE A 467 6.14 11.51 4.87
N TYR A 468 5.09 12.20 4.44
CA TYR A 468 3.77 12.12 5.06
C TYR A 468 2.69 11.95 4.00
N HIS A 469 1.73 11.07 4.28
CA HIS A 469 0.47 11.00 3.55
C HIS A 469 -0.51 12.05 4.11
N PRO A 470 -1.30 12.76 3.28
CA PRO A 470 -2.30 13.72 3.74
C PRO A 470 -3.28 13.16 4.78
N ASP A 471 -3.62 11.87 4.66
CA ASP A 471 -4.55 11.19 5.59
C ASP A 471 -4.07 11.15 7.04
N LEU A 472 -2.77 11.30 7.32
CA LEU A 472 -2.27 11.43 8.70
C LEU A 472 -2.95 12.59 9.44
N PHE A 473 -3.36 13.63 8.71
CA PHE A 473 -3.89 14.87 9.27
C PHE A 473 -5.42 14.95 9.21
N LYS A 474 -6.10 13.93 8.64
CA LYS A 474 -7.54 13.96 8.33
C LYS A 474 -8.43 14.24 9.54
N SER A 475 -8.07 13.67 10.70
CA SER A 475 -8.82 13.84 11.95
C SER A 475 -8.63 15.23 12.60
N HIS A 476 -7.74 16.07 12.06
CA HIS A 476 -7.34 17.35 12.65
C HIS A 476 -7.55 18.55 11.72
N LEU A 477 -8.22 18.37 10.58
CA LEU A 477 -8.44 19.44 9.60
C LEU A 477 -9.22 20.64 10.12
N THR A 478 -10.05 20.44 11.15
CA THR A 478 -10.88 21.50 11.76
C THR A 478 -10.15 22.25 12.87
N VAL A 479 -8.90 21.90 13.16
CA VAL A 479 -8.12 22.50 14.25
C VAL A 479 -7.39 23.75 13.73
N GLU A 480 -8.02 24.92 13.83
CA GLU A 480 -7.37 26.22 13.59
C GLU A 480 -6.49 26.66 14.79
N GLN A 481 -5.61 25.79 15.28
CA GLN A 481 -4.80 26.05 16.48
C GLN A 481 -3.37 25.52 16.35
N LYS A 482 -2.50 25.96 17.26
CA LYS A 482 -1.15 25.43 17.43
C LYS A 482 -1.20 23.92 17.69
N LEU A 483 -0.69 23.13 16.75
CA LEU A 483 -0.73 21.67 16.83
C LEU A 483 0.68 21.09 16.63
N PRO A 484 1.28 20.49 17.68
CA PRO A 484 2.55 19.79 17.54
C PRO A 484 2.37 18.49 16.74
N LEU A 485 3.43 18.06 16.06
CA LEU A 485 3.39 16.84 15.24
C LEU A 485 3.45 15.54 16.05
N TYR A 486 4.14 15.55 17.19
CA TYR A 486 4.42 14.34 17.97
C TYR A 486 3.17 13.56 18.43
N PRO A 487 2.06 14.19 18.86
CA PRO A 487 0.82 13.45 19.16
C PRO A 487 0.27 12.65 17.97
N LEU A 488 0.29 13.22 16.76
CA LEU A 488 -0.18 12.54 15.54
C LEU A 488 0.72 11.34 15.21
N LEU A 489 2.04 11.49 15.41
CA LEU A 489 2.98 10.38 15.26
C LEU A 489 2.72 9.26 16.26
N LYS A 490 2.32 9.58 17.51
CA LYS A 490 1.93 8.56 18.50
C LYS A 490 0.67 7.80 18.11
N GLU A 491 -0.32 8.48 17.56
CA GLU A 491 -1.52 7.84 17.02
C GLU A 491 -1.15 6.90 15.86
N ALA A 492 -0.28 7.36 14.95
CA ALA A 492 0.22 6.54 13.86
C ALA A 492 1.00 5.31 14.37
N ILE A 493 1.84 5.44 15.41
CA ILE A 493 2.51 4.30 16.06
C ILE A 493 1.49 3.29 16.58
N ALA A 494 0.47 3.76 17.31
CA ALA A 494 -0.56 2.89 17.89
C ALA A 494 -1.33 2.11 16.82
N ASN A 495 -1.48 2.68 15.63
CA ASN A 495 -2.15 2.07 14.48
C ASN A 495 -1.20 1.29 13.55
N GLY A 496 0.10 1.20 13.86
CA GLY A 496 1.09 0.56 12.98
C GLY A 496 1.34 1.31 11.66
N GLN A 497 1.04 2.62 11.62
CA GLN A 497 1.09 3.50 10.45
C GLN A 497 2.33 4.41 10.43
N LEU A 498 3.27 4.24 11.36
CA LEU A 498 4.54 4.98 11.38
C LEU A 498 5.73 4.04 11.14
N SER A 499 6.48 4.32 10.09
CA SER A 499 7.76 3.69 9.80
C SER A 499 8.90 4.70 9.89
N GLY A 500 10.12 4.21 9.82
CA GLY A 500 11.32 5.02 9.79
C GLY A 500 12.55 4.21 9.45
N GLU A 501 13.61 4.91 9.10
CA GLU A 501 14.91 4.31 8.82
C GLU A 501 16.03 5.12 9.47
N HIS A 502 17.14 4.43 9.76
CA HIS A 502 18.29 5.02 10.42
C HIS A 502 19.29 5.53 9.39
N HIS A 503 19.55 6.83 9.42
CA HIS A 503 20.58 7.49 8.63
C HIS A 503 21.87 7.65 9.43
N ASN A 504 22.93 7.00 8.95
CA ASN A 504 24.27 7.04 9.54
C ASN A 504 25.19 8.11 8.94
N GLY A 505 24.65 8.99 8.08
CA GLY A 505 25.43 10.04 7.44
C GLY A 505 25.50 11.33 8.25
N TYR A 506 25.98 12.40 7.61
CA TYR A 506 26.07 13.71 8.22
C TYR A 506 24.66 14.28 8.49
N TRP A 507 24.43 14.66 9.73
CA TRP A 507 23.26 15.40 10.17
C TRP A 507 23.65 16.43 11.24
N GLN A 508 23.08 17.63 11.15
CA GLN A 508 23.22 18.65 12.17
C GLN A 508 22.03 19.61 12.16
N ASP A 509 21.44 19.88 13.32
CA ASP A 509 20.50 20.98 13.49
C ASP A 509 21.22 22.29 13.88
N VAL A 510 20.85 23.39 13.23
CA VAL A 510 21.45 24.71 13.43
C VAL A 510 20.53 25.55 14.30
N GLY A 511 20.36 25.12 15.56
CA GLY A 511 19.43 25.75 16.49
C GLY A 511 20.01 26.73 17.51
N THR A 512 21.34 26.85 17.62
CA THR A 512 22.03 27.80 18.50
C THR A 512 23.28 28.38 17.83
N PRO A 513 23.82 29.54 18.27
CA PRO A 513 25.05 30.11 17.73
C PRO A 513 26.25 29.16 17.80
N GLU A 514 26.33 28.32 18.83
CA GLU A 514 27.38 27.31 18.98
C GLU A 514 27.27 26.24 17.88
N ARG A 515 26.06 25.75 17.62
CA ARG A 515 25.80 24.78 16.54
C ARG A 515 25.99 25.41 15.16
N LEU A 516 25.67 26.69 14.98
CA LEU A 516 26.02 27.44 13.77
C LEU A 516 27.54 27.47 13.55
N LYS A 517 28.32 27.74 14.60
CA LYS A 517 29.78 27.74 14.50
C LYS A 517 30.33 26.34 14.18
N GLN A 518 29.78 25.30 14.79
CA GLN A 518 30.12 23.91 14.47
C GLN A 518 29.83 23.58 12.99
N ALA A 519 28.65 23.96 12.48
CA ALA A 519 28.26 23.72 11.09
C ALA A 519 29.15 24.45 10.07
N ASN A 520 29.72 25.60 10.44
CA ASN A 520 30.68 26.31 9.59
C ASN A 520 32.06 25.63 9.55
N ASN A 521 32.39 24.83 10.57
CA ASN A 521 33.69 24.19 10.73
C ASN A 521 33.71 22.70 10.31
N SER A 522 32.54 22.10 10.05
CA SER A 522 32.39 20.69 9.71
C SER A 522 32.83 20.33 8.30
#